data_AF-A0A6A6EGJ6-F1
#
_entry.id   AF-A0A6A6EGJ6-F1
#
_cell.length_a   1.000
_cell.length_b   1.000
_cell.length_c   1.000
_cell.angle_alpha   90.00
_cell.angle_beta   90.00
_cell.angle_gamma   90.00
#
_symmetry.space_group_name_H-M   'P 1'
#
loop_
_entity.id
_entity.type
_entity.pdbx_description
1 polymer ?
#
loop_
_entity_poly.entity_id
_entity_poly.type
_entity_poly.pdbx_seq_one_letter_code
_entity_poly.pdbx_strand_id
1 'polypeptide(L)'
;MAIQAVIMCPLGTRIRFFAGRKDSSQPALDGLLPGVNDSADKLIRLFEDKTILPHDLVALLGAPSTSQQFFVEPKCRGAPQDGTLGVRDTLFYNQTRGMGQLPKKVFLFPSDLVISQDPRVNAE
;
A
#
# COMPACT_ATOMS: atom_id res chain seq x y z
N MET A 1 1.31 12.68 13.99
CA MET A 1 1.77 13.20 12.68
C MET A 1 1.21 12.41 11.49
N ALA A 2 1.19 11.08 11.45
CA ALA A 2 0.65 10.32 10.30
C ALA A 2 -0.87 10.45 10.05
N ILE A 3 -1.70 10.40 11.11
CA ILE A 3 -3.16 10.53 10.97
C ILE A 3 -3.56 11.88 10.36
N GLN A 4 -2.84 12.95 10.71
CA GLN A 4 -3.08 14.26 10.14
C GLN A 4 -2.73 14.31 8.65
N ALA A 5 -1.64 13.64 8.23
CA ALA A 5 -1.27 13.57 6.82
C ALA A 5 -2.38 12.94 5.96
N VAL A 6 -3.03 11.86 6.46
CA VAL A 6 -4.14 11.22 5.74
C VAL A 6 -5.30 12.19 5.51
N ILE A 7 -5.68 12.97 6.54
CA ILE A 7 -6.82 13.93 6.46
C ILE A 7 -6.50 15.14 5.56
N MET A 8 -5.22 15.46 5.36
CA MET A 8 -4.81 16.57 4.48
C MET A 8 -4.92 16.24 2.99
N CYS A 9 -4.91 14.95 2.62
CA CYS A 9 -5.22 14.53 1.28
C CYS A 9 -6.74 14.63 1.03
N PRO A 10 -7.20 15.18 -0.11
CA PRO A 10 -8.61 15.11 -0.50
C PRO A 10 -9.12 13.68 -0.46
N LEU A 11 -10.35 13.48 0.06
CA LEU A 11 -10.97 12.17 0.31
C LEU A 11 -10.28 11.31 1.39
N GLY A 12 -9.29 11.88 2.08
CA GLY A 12 -8.68 11.30 3.27
C GLY A 12 -9.66 10.98 4.39
N THR A 13 -9.68 9.74 4.85
CA THR A 13 -10.55 9.30 5.95
C THR A 13 -10.05 9.79 7.30
N ARG A 14 -10.98 10.07 8.23
CA ARG A 14 -10.64 10.34 9.63
C ARG A 14 -10.33 9.04 10.36
N ILE A 15 -9.09 8.88 10.82
CA ILE A 15 -8.62 7.72 11.59
C ILE A 15 -8.62 8.07 13.08
N ARG A 16 -9.06 7.14 13.93
CA ARG A 16 -9.00 7.32 15.39
C ARG A 16 -7.55 7.34 15.87
N PHE A 17 -7.21 8.32 16.69
CA PHE A 17 -5.93 8.38 17.38
C PHE A 17 -6.05 7.78 18.78
N PHE A 18 -5.12 6.91 19.13
CA PHE A 18 -4.97 6.36 20.48
C PHE A 18 -3.54 6.65 20.97
N ALA A 19 -3.42 7.12 22.20
CA ALA A 19 -2.14 7.38 22.87
C ALA A 19 -1.85 6.29 23.91
N GLY A 20 -0.57 6.16 24.32
CA GLY A 20 -0.16 5.22 25.37
C GLY A 20 0.66 4.01 24.90
N ARG A 21 1.21 4.03 23.67
CA ARG A 21 2.23 3.05 23.28
C ARG A 21 3.43 3.16 24.22
N LYS A 22 3.84 2.05 24.81
CA LYS A 22 5.04 1.96 25.64
C LYS A 22 6.28 1.92 24.75
N ASP A 23 7.33 2.60 25.16
CA ASP A 23 8.61 2.56 24.44
C ASP A 23 9.22 1.16 24.54
N SER A 24 9.89 0.73 23.47
CA SER A 24 10.63 -0.53 23.40
C SER A 24 12.08 -0.23 23.05
N SER A 25 13.01 -0.84 23.79
CA SER A 25 14.43 -0.87 23.46
C SER A 25 14.83 -2.10 22.64
N GLN A 26 13.91 -3.04 22.43
CA GLN A 26 14.14 -4.22 21.62
C GLN A 26 13.81 -3.91 20.15
N PRO A 27 14.77 -4.13 19.22
CA PRO A 27 14.50 -4.00 17.79
C PRO A 27 13.49 -5.05 17.34
N ALA A 28 12.73 -4.72 16.30
CA ALA A 28 11.90 -5.72 15.63
C ALA A 28 12.79 -6.77 14.96
N LEU A 29 12.30 -8.01 14.88
CA LEU A 29 12.96 -9.06 14.11
C LEU A 29 12.92 -8.73 12.61
N ASP A 30 13.99 -9.05 11.91
CA ASP A 30 14.07 -8.91 10.45
C ASP A 30 13.06 -9.81 9.73
N GLY A 31 12.76 -9.46 8.48
CA GLY A 31 11.86 -10.25 7.62
C GLY A 31 10.37 -10.14 7.96
N LEU A 32 9.99 -9.27 8.91
CA LEU A 32 8.59 -9.02 9.28
C LEU A 32 7.90 -7.91 8.47
N LEU A 33 8.60 -7.32 7.50
CA LEU A 33 8.08 -6.31 6.58
C LEU A 33 7.89 -6.90 5.17
N PRO A 34 6.84 -6.46 4.43
CA PRO A 34 6.61 -6.92 3.07
C PRO A 34 7.70 -6.42 2.12
N GLY A 35 8.19 -7.29 1.24
CA GLY A 35 9.10 -6.94 0.16
C GLY A 35 8.36 -6.57 -1.12
N VAL A 36 8.94 -5.66 -1.92
CA VAL A 36 8.36 -5.17 -3.18
C VAL A 36 8.29 -6.24 -4.28
N ASN A 37 9.04 -7.33 -4.14
CA ASN A 37 9.10 -8.47 -5.07
C ASN A 37 8.58 -9.77 -4.45
N ASP A 38 7.96 -9.70 -3.27
CA ASP A 38 7.41 -10.89 -2.61
C ASP A 38 6.19 -11.43 -3.36
N SER A 39 5.96 -12.74 -3.27
CA SER A 39 4.76 -13.37 -3.83
C SER A 39 3.50 -12.99 -3.04
N ALA A 40 2.34 -13.04 -3.70
CA ALA A 40 1.05 -12.82 -3.05
C ALA A 40 0.85 -13.75 -1.84
N ASP A 41 1.22 -15.04 -1.95
CA ASP A 41 1.18 -15.99 -0.84
C ASP A 41 1.98 -15.53 0.39
N LYS A 42 3.22 -15.08 0.17
CA LYS A 42 4.08 -14.62 1.25
C LYS A 42 3.50 -13.37 1.90
N LEU A 43 3.01 -12.43 1.09
CA LEU A 43 2.44 -11.18 1.57
C LEU A 43 1.15 -11.42 2.35
N ILE A 44 0.22 -12.21 1.81
CA ILE A 44 -1.03 -12.56 2.50
C ILE A 44 -0.74 -13.25 3.82
N ARG A 45 0.12 -14.28 3.82
CA ARG A 45 0.48 -14.99 5.04
C ARG A 45 1.15 -14.09 6.09
N LEU A 46 2.02 -13.17 5.66
CA LEU A 46 2.70 -12.21 6.55
C LEU A 46 1.70 -11.32 7.30
N PHE A 47 0.57 -10.97 6.68
CA PHE A 47 -0.49 -10.17 7.28
C PHE A 47 -1.48 -11.03 8.07
N GLU A 48 -1.77 -12.26 7.63
CA GLU A 48 -2.56 -13.24 8.41
C GLU A 48 -1.89 -13.59 9.74
N ASP A 49 -0.57 -13.73 9.77
CA ASP A 49 0.22 -13.90 11.00
C ASP A 49 0.09 -12.70 11.96
N LYS A 50 -0.42 -11.56 11.47
CA LYS A 50 -0.75 -10.34 12.23
C LYS A 50 -2.26 -10.12 12.34
N THR A 51 -3.04 -11.18 12.15
CA THR A 51 -4.51 -11.20 12.24
C THR A 51 -5.22 -10.26 11.25
N ILE A 52 -4.57 -9.91 10.13
CA ILE A 52 -5.14 -9.09 9.05
C ILE A 52 -5.49 -10.03 7.90
N LEU A 53 -6.79 -10.16 7.60
CA LEU A 53 -7.28 -11.05 6.55
C LEU A 53 -6.99 -10.50 5.15
N PRO A 54 -7.07 -11.31 4.08
CA PRO A 54 -6.82 -10.85 2.71
C PRO A 54 -7.64 -9.61 2.31
N HIS A 55 -8.92 -9.55 2.69
CA HIS A 55 -9.78 -8.37 2.47
C HIS A 55 -9.23 -7.11 3.15
N ASP A 56 -8.83 -7.22 4.41
CA ASP A 56 -8.28 -6.11 5.18
C ASP A 56 -6.91 -5.67 4.64
N LEU A 57 -6.12 -6.61 4.11
CA LEU A 57 -4.87 -6.30 3.42
C LEU A 57 -5.14 -5.43 2.17
N VAL A 58 -6.15 -5.78 1.36
CA VAL A 58 -6.55 -4.94 0.21
C VAL A 58 -6.94 -3.53 0.67
N ALA A 59 -7.71 -3.41 1.75
CA ALA A 59 -8.08 -2.11 2.31
C ALA A 59 -6.85 -1.28 2.75
N LEU A 60 -5.80 -1.92 3.28
CA LEU A 60 -4.54 -1.27 3.63
C LEU A 60 -3.75 -0.82 2.38
N LEU A 61 -3.83 -1.59 1.29
CA LEU A 61 -3.25 -1.26 -0.01
C LEU A 61 -3.93 -0.06 -0.70
N GLY A 62 -4.87 0.64 -0.05
CA GLY A 62 -5.31 1.96 -0.49
C GLY A 62 -4.32 3.08 -0.16
N ALA A 63 -3.35 2.85 0.73
CA ALA A 63 -2.35 3.87 1.10
C ALA A 63 -1.45 4.35 -0.06
N PRO A 64 -1.01 3.49 -1.01
CA PRO A 64 -0.20 3.90 -2.14
C PRO A 64 -0.81 4.95 -3.08
N SER A 65 -2.13 5.16 -3.06
CA SER A 65 -2.80 6.21 -3.85
C SER A 65 -2.26 7.63 -3.55
N THR A 66 -1.72 7.85 -2.35
CA THR A 66 -1.08 9.10 -1.96
C THR A 66 0.44 8.97 -1.77
N SER A 67 1.09 8.01 -2.45
CA SER A 67 2.51 7.70 -2.25
C SER A 67 3.38 7.95 -3.47
N GLN A 68 4.71 7.88 -3.25
CA GLN A 68 5.73 7.94 -4.30
C GLN A 68 6.85 6.96 -3.97
N GLN A 69 7.48 6.40 -5.00
CA GLN A 69 8.67 5.56 -4.83
C GLN A 69 9.97 6.36 -5.04
N PHE A 70 10.98 6.07 -4.22
CA PHE A 70 12.29 6.74 -4.33
C PHE A 70 13.48 5.80 -4.51
N PHE A 71 13.31 4.51 -4.18
CA PHE A 71 14.42 3.57 -4.03
C PHE A 71 14.26 2.29 -4.83
N VAL A 72 13.05 1.95 -5.28
CA VAL A 72 12.79 0.69 -5.99
C VAL A 72 13.34 0.77 -7.41
N GLU A 73 13.03 1.87 -8.11
CA GLU A 73 13.61 2.18 -9.41
C GLU A 73 14.20 3.61 -9.35
N PRO A 74 15.52 3.75 -9.09
CA PRO A 74 16.15 5.05 -8.94
C PRO A 74 15.98 5.97 -10.15
N LYS A 75 15.83 5.43 -11.37
CA LYS A 75 15.57 6.24 -12.58
C LYS A 75 14.18 6.87 -12.60
N CYS A 76 13.23 6.29 -11.87
CA CYS A 76 11.85 6.74 -11.76
C CYS A 76 11.57 7.43 -10.41
N ARG A 77 12.61 7.93 -9.73
CA ARG A 77 12.49 8.55 -8.40
C ARG A 77 11.38 9.63 -8.37
N GLY A 78 10.48 9.53 -7.38
CA GLY A 78 9.32 10.41 -7.26
C GLY A 78 8.14 10.03 -8.15
N ALA A 79 8.19 8.89 -8.85
CA ALA A 79 7.04 8.33 -9.55
C ALA A 79 5.94 7.97 -8.54
N PRO A 80 4.69 8.39 -8.77
CA PRO A 80 3.54 7.96 -7.97
C PRO A 80 3.10 6.54 -8.34
N GLN A 81 2.31 5.93 -7.47
CA GLN A 81 1.73 4.60 -7.68
C GLN A 81 0.36 4.66 -8.35
N ASP A 82 -0.23 5.84 -8.52
CA ASP A 82 -1.40 6.07 -9.36
C ASP A 82 -1.36 7.41 -10.10
N GLY A 83 -2.39 7.69 -10.90
CA GLY A 83 -2.52 8.90 -11.70
C GLY A 83 -2.91 10.16 -10.92
N THR A 84 -3.29 10.06 -9.64
CA THR A 84 -3.92 11.13 -8.84
C THR A 84 -3.13 11.44 -7.58
N LEU A 85 -1.81 11.59 -7.73
CA LEU A 85 -0.90 11.91 -6.62
C LEU A 85 -1.43 13.04 -5.71
N GLY A 86 -1.63 12.70 -4.44
CA GLY A 86 -2.06 13.62 -3.39
C GLY A 86 -3.56 13.58 -3.11
N VAL A 87 -4.36 12.89 -3.92
CA VAL A 87 -5.76 12.55 -3.67
C VAL A 87 -5.83 11.11 -3.18
N ARG A 88 -6.65 10.83 -2.16
CA ARG A 88 -6.86 9.45 -1.66
C ARG A 88 -8.13 8.88 -2.29
N ASP A 89 -8.03 8.33 -3.49
CA ASP A 89 -9.15 7.75 -4.22
C ASP A 89 -8.94 6.24 -4.48
N THR A 90 -9.74 5.67 -5.39
CA THR A 90 -9.67 4.24 -5.76
C THR A 90 -8.97 4.00 -7.10
N LEU A 91 -8.36 5.03 -7.70
CA LEU A 91 -7.72 4.94 -9.00
C LEU A 91 -6.54 3.96 -8.98
N PHE A 92 -5.79 3.93 -7.87
CA PHE A 92 -4.74 2.94 -7.61
C PHE A 92 -5.20 1.50 -7.90
N TYR A 93 -6.35 1.08 -7.37
CA TYR A 93 -6.85 -0.29 -7.56
C TYR A 93 -7.18 -0.58 -9.02
N ASN A 94 -7.87 0.36 -9.69
CA ASN A 94 -8.21 0.23 -11.10
C ASN A 94 -6.94 0.11 -11.96
N GLN A 95 -6.00 1.02 -11.79
CA GLN A 95 -4.75 1.04 -12.55
C GLN A 95 -3.87 -0.19 -12.29
N THR A 96 -3.82 -0.67 -11.04
CA THR A 96 -3.08 -1.89 -10.66
C THR A 96 -3.68 -3.15 -11.28
N ARG A 97 -5.01 -3.18 -11.49
CA ARG A 97 -5.70 -4.26 -12.23
C ARG A 97 -5.61 -4.11 -13.75
N GLY A 98 -4.92 -3.10 -14.27
CA GLY A 98 -4.86 -2.80 -15.70
C GLY A 98 -6.16 -2.19 -16.26
N MET A 99 -7.03 -1.70 -15.38
CA MET A 99 -8.27 -1.02 -15.75
C MET A 99 -8.02 0.50 -15.85
N GLY A 100 -8.36 1.07 -16.99
CA GLY A 100 -8.22 2.51 -17.23
C GLY A 100 -6.84 2.94 -17.77
N GLN A 101 -6.63 4.24 -17.85
CA GLN A 101 -5.39 4.80 -18.39
C GLN A 101 -4.28 4.75 -17.33
N LEU A 102 -3.10 4.24 -17.71
CA LEU A 102 -1.90 4.26 -16.89
C LEU A 102 -0.91 5.32 -17.45
N PRO A 103 -0.79 6.50 -16.83
CA PRO A 103 0.18 7.51 -17.26
C PRO A 103 1.61 7.00 -17.16
N LYS A 104 2.48 7.39 -18.12
CA LYS A 104 3.90 6.95 -18.16
C LYS A 104 4.71 7.25 -16.89
N LYS A 105 4.27 8.23 -16.08
CA LYS A 105 4.93 8.62 -14.85
C LYS A 105 4.62 7.66 -13.69
N VAL A 106 3.54 6.88 -13.78
CA VAL A 106 3.11 5.94 -12.73
C VAL A 106 4.05 4.74 -12.68
N PHE A 107 4.44 4.35 -11.48
CA PHE A 107 5.24 3.16 -11.22
C PHE A 107 4.48 2.24 -10.28
N LEU A 108 3.99 1.12 -10.80
CA LEU A 108 3.31 0.08 -10.03
C LEU A 108 4.35 -0.87 -9.44
N PHE A 109 4.21 -1.25 -8.18
CA PHE A 109 5.12 -2.23 -7.58
C PHE A 109 4.80 -3.65 -8.05
N PRO A 110 5.82 -4.50 -8.28
CA PRO A 110 5.61 -5.91 -8.58
C PRO A 110 4.73 -6.63 -7.55
N SER A 111 4.89 -6.33 -6.26
CA SER A 111 4.05 -6.84 -5.17
C SER A 111 2.56 -6.50 -5.35
N ASP A 112 2.26 -5.27 -5.75
CA ASP A 112 0.88 -4.80 -5.93
C ASP A 112 0.23 -5.50 -7.12
N LEU A 113 1.02 -5.73 -8.19
CA LEU A 113 0.59 -6.46 -9.37
C LEU A 113 0.29 -7.93 -9.08
N VAL A 114 1.16 -8.63 -8.33
CA VAL A 114 0.91 -10.04 -8.01
C VAL A 114 -0.26 -10.22 -7.04
N ILE A 115 -0.44 -9.30 -6.09
CA ILE A 115 -1.62 -9.30 -5.20
C ILE A 115 -2.89 -9.05 -6.01
N SER A 116 -2.91 -8.10 -6.95
CA SER A 116 -4.13 -7.75 -7.69
C SER A 116 -4.70 -8.89 -8.55
N GLN A 117 -3.89 -9.90 -8.84
CA GLN A 117 -4.27 -11.09 -9.61
C GLN A 117 -4.62 -12.30 -8.73
N ASP A 118 -4.40 -12.23 -7.42
CA ASP A 118 -4.59 -13.38 -6.53
C ASP A 118 -6.10 -13.62 -6.23
N PRO A 119 -6.60 -14.86 -6.38
CA PRO A 119 -8.03 -15.15 -6.24
C PRO A 119 -8.58 -14.88 -4.83
N ARG A 120 -7.74 -14.86 -3.78
CA ARG A 120 -8.18 -14.56 -2.41
C ARG A 120 -8.56 -13.09 -2.19
N VAL A 121 -8.18 -12.21 -3.12
CA VAL A 121 -8.40 -10.76 -3.04
C VAL A 121 -9.12 -10.17 -4.25
N ASN A 122 -9.28 -10.93 -5.33
CA ASN A 122 -9.87 -10.48 -6.60
C ASN A 122 -11.42 -10.41 -6.59
N ALA A 123 -12.06 -10.84 -5.51
CA ALA A 123 -13.52 -10.81 -5.35
C ALA A 123 -14.07 -9.45 -4.84
N GLU A 124 -13.17 -8.51 -4.55
CA GLU A 124 -13.48 -7.16 -4.05
C GLU A 124 -13.61 -6.11 -5.16
#